data_AF-A0A1V5FIP2-F1
#
_entry.id   AF-A0A1V5FIP2-F1
#
_cell.length_a   1.000
_cell.length_b   1.000
_cell.length_c   1.000
_cell.angle_alpha   90.00
_cell.angle_beta   90.00
_cell.angle_gamma   90.00
#
_symmetry.space_group_name_H-M   'P 1'
#
loop_
_entity.id
_entity.type
_entity.pdbx_description
1 polymer ?
#
loop_
_entity_poly.entity_id
_entity_poly.type
_entity_poly.pdbx_seq_one_letter_code
_entity_poly.pdbx_strand_id
1 'polypeptide(L)'
;MRSNAMIGRLRRVAGALALTAVLLTGCSVVEVHSYTDPKMEVRREGAPRVCVVTVDMRPYIVSGDFPPSFTGIVHGFWGNANAVLTASGQPLAEEMSRAVAGGLRREGLDPVILTVPAGTSPDVIQRRLQECGAERTVTLRVNEWKTRTWMRTSATYDLDWYFRETTPTGKQEASHEHSGRENLGGNLGDPRGYARVAVQRFFKRTIDEALADPNVKRVLE
;
A
#
# COMPACT_ATOMS: atom_id res chain seq x y z
N MET A 1 -58.30 17.03 -34.65
CA MET A 1 -58.09 16.03 -33.58
C MET A 1 -56.86 15.11 -33.79
N ARG A 2 -55.79 15.52 -34.51
CA ARG A 2 -54.58 14.68 -34.71
C ARG A 2 -53.33 15.13 -33.94
N SER A 3 -53.35 16.30 -33.29
CA SER A 3 -52.17 16.91 -32.65
C SER A 3 -51.80 16.27 -31.29
N ASN A 4 -52.78 15.90 -30.47
CA ASN A 4 -52.54 15.41 -29.10
C ASN A 4 -51.91 14.01 -29.02
N ALA A 5 -52.10 13.17 -30.04
CA ALA A 5 -51.57 11.79 -30.05
C ALA A 5 -50.05 11.73 -30.32
N MET A 6 -49.52 12.69 -31.10
CA MET A 6 -48.10 12.73 -31.47
C MET A 6 -47.23 13.24 -30.31
N ILE A 7 -47.73 14.25 -29.58
CA ILE A 7 -47.08 14.80 -28.37
C ILE A 7 -47.01 13.75 -27.26
N GLY A 8 -48.03 12.90 -27.12
CA GLY A 8 -48.04 11.79 -26.17
C GLY A 8 -47.02 10.70 -26.48
N ARG A 9 -46.76 10.39 -27.77
CA ARG A 9 -45.72 9.44 -28.19
C ARG A 9 -44.32 10.01 -27.98
N LEU A 10 -44.08 11.28 -28.31
CA LEU A 10 -42.80 11.94 -28.05
C LEU A 10 -42.46 11.99 -26.55
N ARG A 11 -43.44 12.28 -25.68
CA ARG A 11 -43.26 12.28 -24.22
C ARG A 11 -42.92 10.90 -23.66
N ARG A 12 -43.52 9.83 -24.21
CA ARG A 12 -43.23 8.44 -23.80
C ARG A 12 -41.85 7.99 -24.25
N VAL A 13 -41.43 8.35 -25.46
CA VAL A 13 -40.08 8.05 -25.97
C VAL A 13 -39.01 8.85 -25.21
N ALA A 14 -39.24 10.13 -24.95
CA ALA A 14 -38.33 10.95 -24.14
C ALA A 14 -38.21 10.45 -22.69
N GLY A 15 -39.33 10.01 -22.09
CA GLY A 15 -39.34 9.37 -20.77
C GLY A 15 -38.57 8.04 -20.72
N ALA A 16 -38.69 7.21 -21.77
CA ALA A 16 -37.95 5.96 -21.88
C ALA A 16 -36.43 6.18 -22.07
N LEU A 17 -36.05 7.18 -22.87
CA LEU A 17 -34.63 7.57 -23.05
C LEU A 17 -34.01 8.13 -21.76
N ALA A 18 -34.75 8.96 -21.02
CA ALA A 18 -34.28 9.50 -19.74
C ALA A 18 -34.08 8.39 -18.69
N LEU A 19 -34.95 7.37 -18.66
CA LEU A 19 -34.81 6.23 -17.75
C LEU A 19 -33.62 5.33 -18.11
N THR A 20 -33.26 5.24 -19.40
CA THR A 20 -32.11 4.47 -19.87
C THR A 20 -30.79 5.20 -19.58
N ALA A 21 -30.78 6.54 -19.62
CA ALA A 21 -29.60 7.35 -19.30
C ALA A 21 -29.20 7.27 -17.81
N VAL A 22 -30.17 7.13 -16.90
CA VAL A 22 -29.90 6.98 -15.44
C VAL A 22 -29.35 5.58 -15.10
N LEU A 23 -29.63 4.56 -15.92
CA LEU A 23 -29.10 3.20 -15.72
C LEU A 23 -27.65 3.03 -16.20
N LEU A 24 -27.09 4.03 -16.90
CA LEU A 24 -25.72 3.99 -17.44
C LEU A 24 -24.69 4.69 -16.55
N THR A 25 -25.10 5.34 -15.45
CA THR A 25 -24.15 5.84 -14.44
C THR A 25 -23.71 4.71 -13.51
N GLY A 26 -22.97 3.75 -14.06
CA GLY A 26 -22.24 2.77 -13.26
C GLY A 26 -21.12 3.50 -12.52
N CYS A 27 -21.31 3.79 -11.23
CA CYS A 27 -20.19 4.15 -10.36
C CYS A 27 -19.20 2.98 -10.39
N SER A 28 -18.05 3.15 -11.05
CA SER A 28 -16.94 2.24 -10.89
C SER A 28 -16.44 2.37 -9.45
N VAL A 29 -16.93 1.50 -8.57
CA VAL A 29 -16.40 1.39 -7.21
C VAL A 29 -14.99 0.81 -7.34
N VAL A 30 -13.98 1.68 -7.24
CA VAL A 30 -12.59 1.27 -7.16
C VAL A 30 -12.39 0.56 -5.83
N GLU A 31 -11.90 -0.68 -5.87
CA GLU A 31 -11.58 -1.42 -4.66
C GLU A 31 -10.28 -0.87 -4.09
N VAL A 32 -10.26 -0.64 -2.77
CA VAL A 32 -9.12 -0.04 -2.11
C VAL A 32 -8.71 -0.76 -0.83
N HIS A 33 -7.42 -0.70 -0.52
CA HIS A 33 -6.83 -1.15 0.74
C HIS A 33 -6.15 0.04 1.44
N SER A 34 -6.45 0.25 2.71
CA SER A 34 -5.71 1.20 3.54
C SER A 34 -4.53 0.49 4.21
N TYR A 35 -3.41 1.18 4.36
CA TYR A 35 -2.16 0.66 4.92
C TYR A 35 -1.69 1.48 6.13
N THR A 36 -2.45 2.51 6.52
CA THR A 36 -2.13 3.42 7.63
C THR A 36 -2.99 3.09 8.86
N ASP A 37 -2.38 3.06 10.05
CA ASP A 37 -3.09 2.96 11.34
C ASP A 37 -3.32 4.38 11.88
N PRO A 38 -4.57 4.84 12.05
CA PRO A 38 -4.84 6.15 12.64
C PRO A 38 -4.68 6.07 14.17
N LYS A 39 -3.44 6.10 14.66
CA LYS A 39 -3.17 6.34 16.08
C LYS A 39 -2.13 7.46 16.27
N MET A 40 -2.58 8.44 17.03
CA MET A 40 -1.99 9.75 17.29
C MET A 40 -0.59 9.65 17.90
N GLU A 41 0.31 10.49 17.39
CA GLU A 41 1.76 10.48 17.63
C GLU A 41 2.11 11.27 18.89
N VAL A 42 2.86 10.68 19.82
CA VAL A 42 3.53 11.42 20.90
C VAL A 42 5.01 11.50 20.54
N ARG A 43 5.45 12.68 20.07
CA ARG A 43 6.87 12.97 19.89
C ARG A 43 7.54 13.01 21.26
N ARG A 44 8.52 12.14 21.49
CA ARG A 44 9.40 12.22 22.65
C ARG A 44 10.58 13.12 22.32
N GLU A 45 10.83 14.14 23.14
CA GLU A 45 12.05 14.93 23.03
C GLU A 45 13.28 14.03 23.24
N GLY A 46 14.30 14.18 22.39
CA GLY A 46 15.54 13.41 22.46
C GLY A 46 15.51 12.02 21.80
N ALA A 47 14.41 11.63 21.13
CA ALA A 47 14.35 10.37 20.39
C ALA A 47 15.38 10.33 19.24
N PRO A 48 16.11 9.20 19.05
CA PRO A 48 17.02 9.06 17.92
C PRO A 48 16.30 9.20 16.59
N ARG A 49 16.85 10.03 15.71
CA ARG A 49 16.29 10.27 14.38
C ARG A 49 16.57 9.08 13.47
N VAL A 50 15.60 8.72 12.64
CA VAL A 50 15.71 7.60 11.68
C VAL A 50 15.20 8.02 10.32
N CYS A 51 15.99 7.90 9.25
CA CYS A 51 15.49 8.15 7.90
C CYS A 51 14.86 6.88 7.31
N VAL A 52 13.62 6.98 6.85
CA VAL A 52 12.85 5.84 6.33
C VAL A 52 12.56 6.05 4.86
N VAL A 53 12.88 5.08 4.03
CA VAL A 53 12.56 5.09 2.60
C VAL A 53 12.05 3.72 2.18
N THR A 54 10.99 3.71 1.39
CA THR A 54 10.53 2.52 0.69
C THR A 54 10.68 2.76 -0.79
N VAL A 55 11.24 1.80 -1.52
CA VAL A 55 11.35 1.82 -2.98
C VAL A 55 10.54 0.69 -3.58
N ASP A 56 9.69 1.04 -4.54
CA ASP A 56 8.91 0.06 -5.31
C ASP A 56 9.75 -0.46 -6.47
N MET A 57 10.08 -1.75 -6.43
CA MET A 57 10.85 -2.45 -7.47
C MET A 57 9.98 -3.48 -8.21
N ARG A 58 8.65 -3.48 -7.98
CA ARG A 58 7.73 -4.39 -8.66
C ARG A 58 7.81 -4.14 -10.17
N PRO A 59 8.12 -5.15 -11.00
CA PRO A 59 8.40 -4.94 -12.42
C PRO A 59 7.27 -4.24 -13.18
N TYR A 60 6.02 -4.54 -12.81
CA TYR A 60 4.82 -4.00 -13.42
C TYR A 60 4.47 -2.57 -12.94
N ILE A 61 5.14 -2.06 -11.90
CA ILE A 61 5.06 -0.64 -11.51
C ILE A 61 6.18 0.15 -12.18
N VAL A 62 7.39 -0.41 -12.19
CA VAL A 62 8.57 0.21 -12.82
C VAL A 62 8.38 0.39 -14.33
N SER A 63 7.75 -0.59 -15.00
CA SER A 63 7.39 -0.50 -16.43
C SER A 63 6.22 0.46 -16.72
N GLY A 64 5.42 0.80 -15.72
CA GLY A 64 4.20 1.59 -15.89
C GLY A 64 2.95 0.80 -16.28
N ASP A 65 3.00 -0.53 -16.31
CA ASP A 65 1.84 -1.39 -16.61
C ASP A 65 0.70 -1.20 -15.58
N PHE A 66 1.07 -0.92 -14.33
CA PHE A 66 0.16 -0.54 -13.25
C PHE A 66 0.59 0.76 -12.57
N PRO A 67 -0.37 1.55 -12.05
CA PRO A 67 -0.03 2.76 -11.31
C PRO A 67 0.68 2.42 -9.99
N PRO A 68 1.52 3.33 -9.44
CA PRO A 68 2.22 3.11 -8.18
C PRO A 68 1.31 2.78 -6.97
N SER A 69 0.03 3.16 -7.04
CA SER A 69 -0.98 2.86 -6.03
C SER A 69 -1.54 1.43 -6.11
N PHE A 70 -1.16 0.62 -7.09
CA PHE A 70 -1.65 -0.74 -7.24
C PHE A 70 -1.20 -1.66 -6.11
N THR A 71 -2.11 -2.50 -5.61
CA THR A 71 -1.86 -3.39 -4.47
C THR A 71 -2.33 -4.83 -4.68
N GLY A 72 -3.14 -5.08 -5.71
CA GLY A 72 -3.64 -6.42 -5.96
C GLY A 72 -4.80 -6.48 -6.95
N ILE A 73 -5.44 -7.64 -6.99
CA ILE A 73 -6.56 -7.93 -7.89
C ILE A 73 -7.70 -8.55 -7.11
N VAL A 74 -8.92 -8.08 -7.36
CA VAL A 74 -10.15 -8.70 -6.90
C VAL A 74 -10.96 -9.22 -8.08
N HIS A 75 -11.40 -10.47 -7.98
CA HIS A 75 -12.30 -11.07 -8.96
C HIS A 75 -13.75 -10.84 -8.54
N GLY A 76 -14.56 -10.35 -9.48
CA GLY A 76 -16.01 -10.34 -9.36
C GLY A 76 -16.59 -11.76 -9.42
N PHE A 77 -17.89 -11.86 -9.12
CA PHE A 77 -18.61 -13.14 -9.16
C PHE A 77 -18.49 -13.84 -10.53
N TRP A 78 -18.52 -13.04 -11.61
CA TRP A 78 -18.36 -13.51 -12.99
C TRP A 78 -16.90 -13.74 -13.42
N GLY A 79 -15.96 -13.76 -12.47
CA GLY A 79 -14.54 -14.00 -12.73
C GLY A 79 -13.75 -12.80 -13.25
N ASN A 80 -14.40 -11.68 -13.57
CA ASN A 80 -13.76 -10.46 -14.04
C ASN A 80 -12.78 -9.90 -12.99
N ALA A 81 -11.54 -9.68 -13.39
CA ALA A 81 -10.50 -9.12 -12.54
C ALA A 81 -10.60 -7.59 -12.51
N ASN A 82 -10.48 -7.00 -11.33
CA ASN A 82 -10.41 -5.56 -11.12
C ASN A 82 -9.17 -5.25 -10.28
N ALA A 83 -8.43 -4.21 -10.65
CA ALA A 83 -7.30 -3.74 -9.86
C ALA A 83 -7.78 -3.22 -8.50
N VAL A 84 -6.97 -3.48 -7.48
CA VAL A 84 -7.12 -2.91 -6.15
C VAL A 84 -6.02 -1.88 -5.97
N LEU A 85 -6.39 -0.70 -5.48
CA LEU A 85 -5.46 0.41 -5.26
C LEU A 85 -5.29 0.70 -3.76
N THR A 86 -4.37 1.57 -3.40
CA THR A 86 -4.32 2.18 -2.07
C THR A 86 -5.56 3.05 -1.86
N ALA A 87 -6.09 3.07 -0.64
CA ALA A 87 -7.27 3.87 -0.29
C ALA A 87 -7.05 5.38 -0.38
N SER A 88 -5.82 5.82 -0.16
CA SER A 88 -5.42 7.22 -0.30
C SER A 88 -5.18 7.63 -1.76
N GLY A 89 -5.08 6.66 -2.69
CA GLY A 89 -4.60 6.88 -4.05
C GLY A 89 -3.09 7.15 -4.16
N GLN A 90 -2.36 7.20 -3.04
CA GLN A 90 -0.91 7.43 -3.02
C GLN A 90 -0.13 6.17 -3.43
N PRO A 91 1.14 6.31 -3.87
CA PRO A 91 2.00 5.17 -4.12
C PRO A 91 2.07 4.21 -2.93
N LEU A 92 2.04 2.90 -3.19
CA LEU A 92 2.14 1.88 -2.14
C LEU A 92 3.41 2.05 -1.30
N ALA A 93 4.54 2.37 -1.94
CA ALA A 93 5.80 2.62 -1.23
C ALA A 93 5.67 3.73 -0.18
N GLU A 94 4.92 4.79 -0.45
CA GLU A 94 4.71 5.85 0.54
C GLU A 94 3.83 5.42 1.71
N GLU A 95 2.77 4.66 1.41
CA GLU A 95 1.93 4.04 2.45
C GLU A 95 2.75 3.12 3.36
N MET A 96 3.65 2.33 2.76
CA MET A 96 4.54 1.46 3.51
C MET A 96 5.54 2.24 4.36
N SER A 97 6.16 3.30 3.83
CA SER A 97 7.02 4.19 4.61
C SER A 97 6.29 4.81 5.79
N ARG A 98 5.03 5.24 5.62
CA ARG A 98 4.20 5.77 6.71
C ARG A 98 3.93 4.72 7.78
N ALA A 99 3.62 3.49 7.38
CA ALA A 99 3.37 2.41 8.32
C ALA A 99 4.63 2.01 9.10
N VAL A 100 5.78 1.94 8.43
CA VAL A 100 7.10 1.70 9.05
C VAL A 100 7.45 2.81 10.03
N ALA A 101 7.30 4.08 9.62
CA ALA A 101 7.47 5.22 10.51
C ALA A 101 6.54 5.13 11.73
N GLY A 102 5.27 4.74 11.55
CA GLY A 102 4.35 4.47 12.65
C GLY A 102 4.84 3.38 13.60
N GLY A 103 5.45 2.31 13.07
CA GLY A 103 6.12 1.27 13.85
C GLY A 103 7.29 1.81 14.66
N LEU A 104 8.22 2.50 14.02
CA LEU A 104 9.41 3.07 14.66
C LEU A 104 9.05 4.09 15.76
N ARG A 105 8.00 4.90 15.58
CA ARG A 105 7.51 5.81 16.63
C ARG A 105 7.01 5.06 17.87
N ARG A 106 6.39 3.89 17.70
CA ARG A 106 5.98 3.05 18.84
C ARG A 106 7.17 2.49 19.60
N GLU A 107 8.29 2.26 18.91
CA GLU A 107 9.58 1.90 19.51
C GLU A 107 10.34 3.11 20.09
N GLY A 108 9.77 4.33 20.04
CA GLY A 108 10.34 5.52 20.65
C GLY A 108 11.35 6.28 19.78
N LEU A 109 11.38 6.01 18.47
CA LEU A 109 12.26 6.68 17.50
C LEU A 109 11.57 7.86 16.82
N ASP A 110 12.35 8.75 16.18
CA ASP A 110 11.85 9.91 15.41
C ASP A 110 12.07 9.73 13.89
N PRO A 111 11.14 9.06 13.18
CA PRO A 111 11.30 8.75 11.78
C PRO A 111 11.00 9.96 10.87
N VAL A 112 11.88 10.15 9.88
CA VAL A 112 11.71 11.08 8.76
C VAL A 112 11.55 10.28 7.48
N ILE A 113 10.38 10.42 6.85
CA ILE A 113 10.06 9.72 5.62
C ILE A 113 10.70 10.43 4.43
N LEU A 114 11.39 9.67 3.58
CA LEU A 114 11.89 10.09 2.28
C LEU A 114 11.05 9.42 1.19
N THR A 115 10.60 10.21 0.22
CA THR A 115 9.91 9.72 -0.97
C THR A 115 10.89 9.62 -2.13
N VAL A 116 10.82 8.49 -2.86
CA VAL A 116 11.59 8.24 -4.09
C VAL A 116 10.69 7.61 -5.16
N PRO A 117 10.94 7.86 -6.45
CA PRO A 117 10.23 7.16 -7.53
C PRO A 117 10.41 5.64 -7.50
N ALA A 118 9.47 4.90 -8.10
CA ALA A 118 9.65 3.47 -8.36
C ALA A 118 10.90 3.22 -9.22
N GLY A 119 11.61 2.13 -8.97
CA GLY A 119 12.83 1.78 -9.70
C GLY A 119 14.05 2.67 -9.40
N THR A 120 13.99 3.53 -8.37
CA THR A 120 15.13 4.36 -7.99
C THR A 120 16.35 3.50 -7.64
N SER A 121 17.52 3.84 -8.19
CA SER A 121 18.74 3.05 -7.97
C SER A 121 19.26 3.12 -6.53
N PRO A 122 19.98 2.08 -6.06
CA PRO A 122 20.57 2.06 -4.72
C PRO A 122 21.46 3.27 -4.41
N ASP A 123 22.26 3.75 -5.37
CA ASP A 123 23.15 4.90 -5.18
C ASP A 123 22.38 6.20 -4.91
N VAL A 124 21.26 6.39 -5.61
CA VAL A 124 20.39 7.56 -5.39
C VAL A 124 19.71 7.46 -4.03
N ILE A 125 19.23 6.28 -3.64
CA ILE A 125 18.66 6.06 -2.30
C ILE A 125 19.70 6.37 -1.23
N GLN A 126 20.91 5.85 -1.37
CA GLN A 126 22.01 6.06 -0.43
C GLN A 126 22.35 7.55 -0.27
N ARG A 127 22.42 8.29 -1.37
CA ARG A 127 22.64 9.75 -1.33
C ARG A 127 21.51 10.47 -0.59
N ARG A 128 20.25 10.11 -0.83
CA ARG A 128 19.09 10.72 -0.16
C ARG A 128 19.07 10.44 1.34
N LEU A 129 19.47 9.23 1.74
CA LEU A 129 19.63 8.86 3.15
C LEU A 129 20.73 9.68 3.82
N GLN A 130 21.85 9.92 3.14
CA GLN A 130 22.93 10.79 3.65
C GLN A 130 22.48 12.24 3.80
N GLU A 131 21.75 12.79 2.82
CA GLU A 131 21.18 14.15 2.86
C GLU A 131 20.18 14.33 4.02
N CYS A 132 19.48 13.26 4.42
CA CYS A 132 18.57 13.29 5.55
C CYS A 132 19.28 13.46 6.90
N GLY A 133 20.56 13.09 6.98
CA GLY A 133 21.45 13.41 8.10
C GLY A 133 21.15 12.68 9.41
N ALA A 134 20.38 11.60 9.39
CA ALA A 134 20.18 10.76 10.57
C ALA A 134 21.27 9.68 10.68
N GLU A 135 21.63 9.33 11.91
CA GLU A 135 22.57 8.24 12.20
C GLU A 135 21.98 6.88 11.82
N ARG A 136 20.66 6.73 11.93
CA ARG A 136 19.92 5.50 11.62
C ARG A 136 19.11 5.63 10.35
N THR A 137 19.09 4.57 9.55
CA THR A 137 18.32 4.51 8.31
C THR A 137 17.60 3.17 8.15
N VAL A 138 16.40 3.21 7.57
CA VAL A 138 15.61 2.05 7.19
C VAL A 138 15.26 2.17 5.72
N THR A 139 15.66 1.18 4.92
CA THR A 139 15.25 1.02 3.53
C THR A 139 14.41 -0.23 3.38
N LEU A 140 13.20 -0.10 2.86
CA LEU A 140 12.38 -1.21 2.42
C LEU A 140 12.38 -1.28 0.89
N ARG A 141 12.84 -2.38 0.33
CA ARG A 141 12.73 -2.68 -1.10
C ARG A 141 11.57 -3.63 -1.33
N VAL A 142 10.62 -3.22 -2.17
CA VAL A 142 9.42 -4.01 -2.49
C VAL A 142 9.61 -4.65 -3.86
N ASN A 143 10.05 -5.90 -3.91
CA ASN A 143 10.21 -6.64 -5.17
C ASN A 143 8.89 -7.25 -5.65
N GLU A 144 8.05 -7.69 -4.71
CA GLU A 144 6.68 -8.15 -4.97
C GLU A 144 5.76 -7.75 -3.82
N TRP A 145 4.56 -7.30 -4.16
CA TRP A 145 3.45 -7.11 -3.23
C TRP A 145 2.15 -7.12 -4.01
N LYS A 146 1.43 -8.24 -3.91
CA LYS A 146 0.19 -8.46 -4.64
C LYS A 146 -0.80 -9.28 -3.84
N THR A 147 -1.96 -8.70 -3.59
CA THR A 147 -3.11 -9.44 -3.07
C THR A 147 -3.93 -10.00 -4.23
N ARG A 148 -4.55 -11.16 -4.01
CA ARG A 148 -5.52 -11.74 -4.92
C ARG A 148 -6.72 -12.23 -4.14
N THR A 149 -7.88 -11.65 -4.43
CA THR A 149 -9.15 -11.98 -3.78
C THR A 149 -10.14 -12.54 -4.79
N TRP A 150 -10.70 -13.71 -4.50
CA TRP A 150 -11.95 -14.18 -5.09
C TRP A 150 -12.86 -14.63 -3.95
N MET A 151 -13.10 -15.95 -3.77
CA MET A 151 -13.72 -16.48 -2.54
C MET A 151 -12.77 -16.49 -1.33
N ARG A 152 -11.47 -16.55 -1.61
CA ARG A 152 -10.38 -16.46 -0.64
C ARG A 152 -9.41 -15.37 -1.07
N THR A 153 -8.71 -14.82 -0.09
CA THR A 153 -7.67 -13.81 -0.26
C THR A 153 -6.32 -14.45 -0.03
N SER A 154 -5.39 -14.18 -0.94
CA SER A 154 -3.98 -14.55 -0.77
C SER A 154 -3.09 -13.34 -0.99
N ALA A 155 -1.93 -13.31 -0.33
CA ALA A 155 -0.87 -12.35 -0.58
C ALA A 155 0.33 -13.07 -1.19
N THR A 156 0.94 -12.48 -2.21
CA THR A 156 2.27 -12.84 -2.71
C THR A 156 3.16 -11.64 -2.47
N TYR A 157 4.32 -11.86 -1.89
CA TYR A 157 5.19 -10.78 -1.42
C TYR A 157 6.66 -11.18 -1.49
N ASP A 158 7.51 -10.18 -1.64
CA ASP A 158 8.97 -10.27 -1.61
C ASP A 158 9.51 -8.90 -1.19
N LEU A 159 10.01 -8.84 0.04
CA LEU A 159 10.40 -7.62 0.74
C LEU A 159 11.81 -7.78 1.31
N ASP A 160 12.69 -6.85 0.94
CA ASP A 160 14.03 -6.76 1.53
C ASP A 160 14.14 -5.51 2.39
N TRP A 161 14.49 -5.72 3.64
CA TRP A 161 14.72 -4.65 4.60
C TRP A 161 16.21 -4.46 4.81
N TYR A 162 16.65 -3.21 4.84
CA TYR A 162 18.01 -2.83 5.18
C TYR A 162 17.97 -1.78 6.28
N PHE A 163 18.63 -2.09 7.39
CA PHE A 163 18.79 -1.23 8.55
C PHE A 163 20.25 -0.87 8.68
N ARG A 164 20.54 0.42 8.90
CA ARG A 164 21.90 0.89 9.11
C ARG A 164 21.94 1.88 10.25
N GLU A 165 23.02 1.82 11.02
CA GLU A 165 23.40 2.83 11.99
C GLU A 165 24.84 3.27 11.69
N THR A 166 25.08 4.57 11.68
CA THR A 166 26.41 5.17 11.56
C THR A 166 26.71 5.94 12.83
N THR A 167 27.69 5.47 13.61
CA THR A 167 28.14 6.10 14.85
C THR A 167 29.61 6.54 14.71
N PRO A 168 30.12 7.37 15.63
CA PRO A 168 31.55 7.66 15.69
C PRO A 168 32.45 6.42 15.88
N THR A 169 31.90 5.32 16.42
CA THR A 169 32.64 4.08 16.71
C THR A 169 32.60 3.08 15.55
N GLY A 170 31.75 3.29 14.54
CA GLY A 170 31.68 2.45 13.36
C GLY A 170 30.30 2.44 12.70
N LYS A 171 30.10 1.49 11.78
CA LYS A 171 28.83 1.27 11.08
C LYS A 171 28.25 -0.07 11.49
N GLN A 172 26.98 -0.09 11.88
CA GLN A 172 26.23 -1.33 12.07
C GLN A 172 25.20 -1.48 10.95
N GLU A 173 24.99 -2.71 10.50
CA GLU A 173 24.01 -3.04 9.47
C GLU A 173 23.27 -4.33 9.81
N ALA A 174 21.98 -4.37 9.49
CA ALA A 174 21.17 -5.57 9.53
C ALA A 174 20.27 -5.62 8.30
N SER A 175 19.93 -6.81 7.86
CA SER A 175 18.93 -7.03 6.82
C SER A 175 17.91 -8.06 7.27
N HIS A 176 16.70 -7.92 6.76
CA HIS A 176 15.63 -8.88 6.97
C HIS A 176 14.96 -9.14 5.62
N GLU A 177 14.93 -10.39 5.18
CA GLU A 177 14.29 -10.79 3.93
C GLU A 177 13.00 -11.52 4.27
N HIS A 178 11.90 -11.14 3.62
CA HIS A 178 10.59 -11.70 3.87
C HIS A 178 9.85 -11.88 2.55
N SER A 179 9.82 -13.10 2.05
CA SER A 179 9.17 -13.45 0.79
C SER A 179 8.28 -14.70 0.94
N GLY A 180 7.28 -14.81 0.07
CA GLY A 180 6.41 -15.97 0.06
C GLY A 180 5.01 -15.71 -0.50
N ARG A 181 4.15 -16.68 -0.23
CA ARG A 181 2.73 -16.64 -0.57
C ARG A 181 1.90 -17.18 0.57
N GLU A 182 0.97 -16.37 1.06
CA GLU A 182 0.12 -16.73 2.19
C GLU A 182 -1.36 -16.71 1.79
N ASN A 183 -2.10 -17.70 2.28
CA ASN A 183 -3.56 -17.69 2.24
C ASN A 183 -4.07 -16.94 3.46
N LEU A 184 -4.63 -15.75 3.24
CA LEU A 184 -5.14 -14.89 4.30
C LEU A 184 -6.55 -15.30 4.76
N GLY A 185 -7.14 -16.34 4.17
CA GLY A 185 -8.49 -16.81 4.47
C GLY A 185 -9.56 -16.20 3.56
N GLY A 186 -10.82 -16.32 3.93
CA GLY A 186 -11.93 -15.77 3.15
C GLY A 186 -13.26 -15.83 3.87
N ASN A 187 -14.24 -15.10 3.34
CA ASN A 187 -15.63 -15.13 3.78
C ASN A 187 -16.50 -15.28 2.52
N LEU A 188 -17.29 -16.35 2.43
CA LEU A 188 -18.13 -16.60 1.25
C LEU A 188 -19.26 -15.58 1.08
N GLY A 189 -19.75 -14.98 2.18
CA GLY A 189 -20.80 -13.96 2.16
C GLY A 189 -20.30 -12.56 1.81
N ASP A 190 -19.06 -12.23 2.21
CA ASP A 190 -18.41 -10.95 1.87
C ASP A 190 -16.88 -11.11 1.72
N PRO A 191 -16.41 -11.61 0.57
CA PRO A 191 -14.99 -11.83 0.36
C PRO A 191 -14.19 -10.52 0.30
N ARG A 192 -14.81 -9.43 -0.17
CA ARG A 192 -14.14 -8.13 -0.35
C ARG A 192 -13.96 -7.42 0.98
N GLY A 193 -15.01 -7.35 1.80
CA GLY A 193 -14.92 -6.79 3.15
C GLY A 193 -13.94 -7.58 4.03
N TYR A 194 -13.92 -8.91 3.90
CA TYR A 194 -12.91 -9.74 4.55
C TYR A 194 -11.49 -9.37 4.11
N ALA A 195 -11.26 -9.25 2.80
CA ALA A 195 -9.94 -8.92 2.25
C ALA A 195 -9.41 -7.59 2.79
N ARG A 196 -10.25 -6.55 2.90
CA ARG A 196 -9.84 -5.23 3.43
C ARG A 196 -9.20 -5.33 4.82
N VAL A 197 -9.78 -6.14 5.71
CA VAL A 197 -9.27 -6.33 7.07
C VAL A 197 -8.09 -7.29 7.10
N ALA A 198 -8.17 -8.39 6.35
CA ALA A 198 -7.13 -9.42 6.34
C ALA A 198 -5.79 -8.89 5.78
N VAL A 199 -5.84 -8.11 4.70
CA VAL A 199 -4.66 -7.49 4.09
C VAL A 199 -4.00 -6.47 5.03
N GLN A 200 -4.80 -5.65 5.71
CA GLN A 200 -4.29 -4.72 6.73
C GLN A 200 -3.57 -5.43 7.87
N ARG A 201 -4.19 -6.49 8.40
CA ARG A 201 -3.60 -7.29 9.48
C ARG A 201 -2.31 -7.97 9.02
N PHE A 202 -2.33 -8.56 7.82
CA PHE A 202 -1.16 -9.20 7.21
C PHE A 202 -0.01 -8.19 7.09
N PHE A 203 -0.26 -7.03 6.49
CA PHE A 203 0.75 -6.00 6.33
C PHE A 203 1.32 -5.49 7.64
N LYS A 204 0.45 -5.19 8.62
CA LYS A 204 0.90 -4.79 9.96
C LYS A 204 1.83 -5.84 10.57
N ARG A 205 1.45 -7.11 10.49
CA ARG A 205 2.25 -8.23 11.02
C ARG A 205 3.62 -8.29 10.35
N THR A 206 3.70 -8.15 9.03
CA THR A 206 4.98 -8.15 8.30
C THR A 206 5.92 -7.04 8.76
N ILE A 207 5.41 -5.83 9.05
CA ILE A 207 6.23 -4.75 9.61
C ILE A 207 6.68 -5.10 11.03
N ASP A 208 5.74 -5.51 11.88
CA ASP A 208 6.04 -5.80 13.29
C ASP A 208 7.08 -6.92 13.40
N GLU A 209 7.00 -7.96 12.56
CA GLU A 209 7.97 -9.05 12.50
C GLU A 209 9.37 -8.56 12.10
N ALA A 210 9.47 -7.70 11.08
CA ALA A 210 10.75 -7.14 10.64
C ALA A 210 11.40 -6.25 11.73
N LEU A 211 10.61 -5.41 12.41
CA LEU A 211 11.10 -4.55 13.50
C LEU A 211 11.38 -5.33 14.79
N ALA A 212 10.77 -6.50 14.97
CA ALA A 212 10.99 -7.35 16.13
C ALA A 212 12.26 -8.24 16.02
N ASP A 213 12.87 -8.34 14.83
CA ASP A 213 14.08 -9.12 14.60
C ASP A 213 15.22 -8.66 15.53
N PRO A 214 15.84 -9.55 16.33
CA PRO A 214 16.89 -9.18 17.28
C PRO A 214 18.10 -8.47 16.65
N ASN A 215 18.43 -8.77 15.39
CA ASN A 215 19.51 -8.08 14.69
C ASN A 215 19.10 -6.67 14.27
N VAL A 216 17.83 -6.48 13.92
CA VAL A 216 17.26 -5.17 13.60
C VAL A 216 17.18 -4.29 14.83
N LYS A 217 16.69 -4.83 15.95
CA LYS A 217 16.64 -4.11 17.24
C LYS A 217 18.01 -3.59 17.65
N ARG A 218 19.05 -4.40 17.53
CA ARG A 218 20.43 -3.99 17.86
C ARG A 218 20.90 -2.75 17.09
N VAL A 219 20.46 -2.58 15.85
CA VAL A 219 20.80 -1.43 14.99
C VAL A 219 19.93 -0.21 15.31
N LEU A 220 18.73 -0.42 15.85
CA LEU A 220 17.75 0.64 16.10
C LEU A 220 17.75 1.16 17.54
N GLU A 221 18.14 0.35 18.53
CA GLU A 221 18.33 0.71 19.94
C GLU A 221 19.63 1.52 20.15
#